data_AF-A0AA38ZWJ6-F1
#
_entry.id   AF-A0AA38ZWJ6-F1
#
_cell.length_a   1.000
_cell.length_b   1.000
_cell.length_c   1.000
_cell.angle_alpha   90.00
_cell.angle_beta   90.00
_cell.angle_gamma   90.00
#
_symmetry.space_group_name_H-M   'P 1'
#
loop_
_entity.id
_entity.type
_entity.pdbx_description
1 polymer ?
#
loop_
_entity_poly.entity_id
_entity_poly.type
_entity_poly.pdbx_seq_one_letter_code
_entity_poly.pdbx_strand_id
1 'polypeptide(L)'
;MAGSRRKYKRSKPKVQVALPRKNPRIFKPAFSVPPKLRALIGDSADPKWDDQGTVIRNYKSYGVVSNPNLLGVRSRTPQIIETDSLQVPQPPPPPSESTDAAVSEFEPLDSGSDQEEDDLKSALGKKRRDGKNAALKPLTTIQRLHVLKLVEKYGDDYQSMFMDTKLNSMQHSVGTLEKLCKRYHLHKDKNPLILTG
;
A
#
# COMPACT_ATOMS: atom_id res chain seq x y z
N MET A 1 -14.47 -22.74 -44.71
CA MET A 1 -13.50 -23.78 -45.14
C MET A 1 -13.00 -24.55 -43.93
N ALA A 2 -13.61 -25.70 -43.62
CA ALA A 2 -13.21 -26.54 -42.48
C ALA A 2 -12.19 -27.59 -42.94
N GLY A 3 -10.90 -27.31 -42.75
CA GLY A 3 -9.83 -28.26 -43.04
C GLY A 3 -9.67 -29.35 -41.98
N SER A 4 -9.12 -30.51 -42.38
CA SER A 4 -8.84 -31.63 -41.48
C SER A 4 -8.04 -31.20 -40.24
N ARG A 5 -8.55 -31.54 -39.04
CA ARG A 5 -7.90 -31.26 -37.74
C ARG A 5 -6.45 -31.78 -37.68
N ARG A 6 -6.14 -32.84 -38.43
CA ARG A 6 -4.79 -33.43 -38.47
C ARG A 6 -3.78 -32.53 -39.22
N LYS A 7 -4.20 -31.86 -40.30
CA LYS A 7 -3.37 -30.87 -40.99
C LYS A 7 -3.15 -29.64 -40.12
N TYR A 8 -4.19 -29.17 -39.45
CA TYR A 8 -4.12 -28.02 -38.55
C TYR A 8 -3.16 -28.22 -37.37
N LYS A 9 -3.13 -29.42 -36.77
CA LYS A 9 -2.20 -29.76 -35.69
C LYS A 9 -0.73 -29.87 -36.14
N ARG A 10 -0.47 -30.11 -37.43
CA ARG A 10 0.90 -30.21 -37.99
C ARG A 10 1.48 -28.86 -38.38
N SER A 11 0.66 -27.96 -38.91
CA SER A 11 1.14 -26.63 -39.36
C SER A 11 1.26 -25.61 -38.24
N LYS A 12 0.63 -25.85 -37.08
CA LYS A 12 0.73 -24.91 -35.96
C LYS A 12 2.08 -25.02 -35.23
N PRO A 13 2.80 -23.89 -35.05
CA PRO A 13 3.98 -23.87 -34.21
C PRO A 13 3.58 -24.28 -32.78
N LYS A 14 4.28 -25.27 -32.22
CA LYS A 14 4.05 -25.71 -30.84
C LYS A 14 4.59 -24.64 -29.92
N VAL A 15 3.71 -23.97 -29.19
CA VAL A 15 4.09 -23.06 -28.10
C VAL A 15 4.78 -23.90 -27.02
N GLN A 16 6.09 -23.73 -26.87
CA GLN A 16 6.81 -24.34 -25.76
C GLN A 16 6.51 -23.52 -24.51
N VAL A 17 5.77 -24.11 -23.57
CA VAL A 17 5.41 -23.47 -22.28
C VAL A 17 6.52 -23.64 -21.24
N ALA A 18 7.71 -24.06 -21.64
CA ALA A 18 8.83 -24.28 -20.74
C ALA A 18 9.61 -22.99 -20.49
N LEU A 19 10.05 -22.78 -19.24
CA LEU A 19 10.99 -21.71 -18.93
C LEU A 19 12.30 -21.92 -19.72
N PRO A 20 12.88 -20.87 -20.31
CA PRO A 20 14.19 -20.95 -20.95
C PRO A 20 15.22 -21.52 -19.97
N ARG A 21 15.94 -22.56 -20.40
CA ARG A 21 17.02 -23.15 -19.58
C ARG A 21 18.09 -22.08 -19.33
N LYS A 22 18.31 -21.73 -18.06
CA LYS A 22 19.39 -20.82 -17.65
C LYS A 22 20.70 -21.61 -17.61
N ASN A 23 21.75 -21.10 -18.27
CA ASN A 23 23.08 -21.69 -18.18
C ASN A 23 23.72 -21.30 -16.84
N PRO A 24 24.00 -22.25 -15.93
CA PRO A 24 24.50 -21.93 -14.58
C PRO A 24 25.90 -21.33 -14.58
N ARG A 25 26.66 -21.48 -15.68
CA ARG A 25 28.01 -20.90 -15.83
C ARG A 25 28.01 -19.46 -16.34
N ILE A 26 26.86 -18.91 -16.72
CA ILE A 26 26.77 -17.53 -17.25
C ILE A 26 26.07 -16.67 -16.20
N PHE A 27 26.86 -15.93 -15.43
CA PHE A 27 26.36 -14.91 -14.53
C PHE A 27 25.87 -13.71 -15.35
N LYS A 28 24.57 -13.47 -15.36
CA LYS A 28 23.98 -12.24 -15.89
C LYS A 28 23.76 -11.29 -14.72
N PRO A 29 24.48 -10.16 -14.62
CA PRO A 29 24.27 -9.22 -13.53
C PRO A 29 22.83 -8.68 -13.56
N ALA A 30 22.26 -8.43 -12.38
CA ALA A 30 20.87 -7.97 -12.24
C ALA A 30 20.65 -6.58 -12.88
N PHE A 31 21.70 -5.77 -12.99
CA PHE A 31 21.71 -4.52 -13.72
C PHE A 31 23.04 -4.35 -14.45
N SER A 32 23.01 -3.77 -15.65
CA SER A 32 24.21 -3.33 -16.36
C SER A 32 24.20 -1.81 -16.43
N VAL A 33 25.24 -1.16 -15.92
CA VAL A 33 25.40 0.29 -16.07
C VAL A 33 25.61 0.59 -17.56
N PRO A 34 24.79 1.46 -18.18
CA PRO A 34 24.96 1.86 -19.58
C PRO A 34 26.37 2.39 -19.85
N PRO A 35 26.97 2.09 -21.02
CA PRO A 35 28.33 2.50 -21.36
C PRO A 35 28.56 4.02 -21.24
N LYS A 36 27.52 4.82 -21.57
CA LYS A 36 27.55 6.28 -21.43
C LYS A 36 27.73 6.74 -19.98
N LEU A 37 27.10 6.06 -19.02
CA LEU A 37 27.27 6.38 -17.59
C LEU A 37 28.65 5.96 -17.09
N ARG A 38 29.20 4.84 -17.59
CA ARG A 38 30.57 4.43 -17.24
C ARG A 38 31.61 5.43 -17.75
N ALA A 39 31.42 5.96 -18.96
CA ALA A 39 32.32 6.97 -19.52
C ALA A 39 32.27 8.31 -18.76
N LEU A 40 31.09 8.69 -18.23
CA LEU A 40 30.93 9.89 -17.39
C LEU A 40 31.58 9.75 -16.01
N ILE A 41 31.59 8.53 -15.46
CA ILE A 41 32.26 8.25 -14.18
C ILE A 41 33.78 8.33 -14.34
N GLY A 42 34.32 8.02 -15.53
CA GLY A 42 35.73 8.21 -15.89
C GLY A 42 36.73 7.46 -14.99
N ASP A 43 38.01 7.41 -15.40
CA ASP A 43 39.11 6.88 -14.57
C ASP A 43 39.44 7.81 -13.37
N SER A 44 38.59 8.79 -13.08
CA SER A 44 38.70 9.68 -11.94
C SER A 44 38.28 8.96 -10.68
N ALA A 45 39.28 8.37 -10.01
CA ALA A 45 39.34 8.01 -8.59
C ALA A 45 38.03 7.47 -8.01
N ASP A 46 37.96 6.15 -7.83
CA ASP A 46 36.97 5.47 -6.98
C ASP A 46 36.63 6.37 -5.77
N PRO A 47 35.49 7.08 -5.76
CA PRO A 47 35.17 7.93 -4.63
C PRO A 47 34.99 6.98 -3.46
N LYS A 48 35.85 7.08 -2.46
CA LYS A 48 35.73 6.25 -1.26
C LYS A 48 34.52 6.75 -0.49
N TRP A 49 33.58 5.85 -0.18
CA TRP A 49 32.41 6.19 0.63
C TRP A 49 32.89 6.70 1.99
N ASP A 50 32.50 7.92 2.37
CA ASP A 50 32.82 8.46 3.69
C ASP A 50 31.81 7.93 4.71
N ASP A 51 32.25 7.00 5.56
CA ASP A 51 31.41 6.38 6.59
C ASP A 51 30.95 7.38 7.67
N GLN A 52 31.65 8.51 7.81
CA GLN A 52 31.31 9.58 8.77
C GLN A 52 30.54 10.73 8.10
N GLY A 53 30.45 10.73 6.77
CA GLY A 53 29.79 11.76 5.98
C GLY A 53 28.28 11.63 5.95
N THR A 54 27.57 12.73 5.65
CA THR A 54 26.13 12.65 5.37
C THR A 54 25.91 11.92 4.05
N VAL A 55 24.86 11.10 4.02
CA VAL A 55 24.47 10.32 2.82
C VAL A 55 24.32 11.22 1.58
N ILE A 56 23.81 12.45 1.76
CA ILE A 56 23.65 13.44 0.68
C ILE A 56 25.01 13.89 0.13
N ARG A 57 26.00 14.12 1.00
CA ARG A 57 27.36 14.53 0.59
C ARG A 57 28.06 13.42 -0.18
N ASN A 58 27.86 12.17 0.25
CA ASN A 58 28.40 11.02 -0.45
C ASN A 58 27.78 10.91 -1.85
N TYR A 59 26.45 10.91 -1.98
CA TYR A 59 25.80 10.87 -3.29
C TYR A 59 26.26 12.00 -4.22
N LYS A 60 26.40 13.23 -3.73
CA LYS A 60 26.96 14.35 -4.50
C LYS A 60 28.37 14.05 -5.02
N SER A 61 29.24 13.43 -4.20
CA SER A 61 30.59 13.04 -4.62
C SER A 61 30.62 11.96 -5.72
N TYR A 62 29.62 11.07 -5.76
CA TYR A 62 29.46 10.07 -6.83
C TYR A 62 28.76 10.63 -8.09
N GLY A 63 28.47 11.93 -8.15
CA GLY A 63 27.68 12.52 -9.23
C GLY A 63 26.21 12.08 -9.22
N VAL A 64 25.73 11.50 -8.11
CA VAL A 64 24.32 11.15 -7.89
C VAL A 64 23.64 12.34 -7.24
N VAL A 65 22.88 13.11 -8.03
CA VAL A 65 22.43 14.46 -7.63
C VAL A 65 21.06 14.47 -6.94
N SER A 66 20.43 13.30 -6.75
CA SER A 66 19.10 13.20 -6.13
C SER A 66 19.09 12.29 -4.91
N ASN A 67 18.36 12.70 -3.87
CA ASN A 67 18.06 11.83 -2.74
C ASN A 67 16.99 10.81 -3.19
N PRO A 68 17.32 9.52 -3.35
CA PRO A 68 16.38 8.53 -3.86
C PRO A 68 15.19 8.30 -2.92
N ASN A 69 15.28 8.72 -1.65
CA ASN A 69 14.19 8.65 -0.70
C ASN A 69 13.15 9.76 -0.90
N LEU A 70 13.54 10.87 -1.55
CA LEU A 70 12.66 12.01 -1.87
C LEU A 70 12.13 11.93 -3.30
N LEU A 71 12.83 11.22 -4.19
CA LEU A 71 12.29 10.85 -5.49
C LEU A 71 11.23 9.77 -5.28
N GLY A 72 9.97 10.21 -5.24
CA GLY A 72 8.81 9.33 -5.34
C GLY A 72 9.00 8.31 -6.46
N VAL A 73 8.45 7.11 -6.25
CA VAL A 73 8.61 5.96 -7.13
C VAL A 73 8.17 6.33 -8.55
N ARG A 74 9.15 6.63 -9.42
CA ARG A 74 9.06 6.79 -10.89
C ARG A 74 8.48 8.11 -11.42
N SER A 75 9.35 9.09 -11.60
CA SER A 75 9.36 9.84 -12.87
C SER A 75 10.68 9.54 -13.58
N ARG A 76 10.61 8.70 -14.63
CA ARG A 76 11.74 8.46 -15.54
C ARG A 76 11.83 9.64 -16.52
N THR A 77 12.13 10.83 -16.02
CA THR A 77 12.54 11.92 -16.90
C THR A 77 14.00 11.71 -17.28
N PRO A 78 14.36 11.82 -18.58
CA PRO A 78 15.76 11.70 -19.01
C PRO A 78 16.61 12.88 -18.56
N GLN A 79 15.97 13.98 -18.12
CA GLN A 79 16.61 15.18 -17.62
C GLN A 79 16.70 15.12 -16.10
N ILE A 80 17.92 15.29 -15.59
CA ILE A 80 18.23 15.42 -14.18
C ILE A 80 17.84 16.85 -13.80
N ILE A 81 16.79 16.99 -12.98
CA ILE A 81 16.37 18.29 -12.47
C ILE A 81 17.06 18.49 -11.12
N GLU A 82 18.00 19.42 -11.07
CA GLU A 82 18.71 19.83 -9.86
C GLU A 82 17.96 21.02 -9.25
N THR A 83 17.33 20.83 -8.10
CA THR A 83 16.89 21.95 -7.26
C THR A 83 17.14 21.60 -5.79
N ASP A 84 17.71 22.55 -5.04
CA ASP A 84 18.00 22.37 -3.61
C ASP A 84 16.72 22.03 -2.82
N SER A 85 15.57 22.54 -3.28
CA SER A 85 14.24 22.26 -2.75
C SER A 85 13.82 20.78 -2.82
N LEU A 86 14.42 19.98 -3.71
CA LEU A 86 14.14 18.54 -3.85
C LEU A 86 15.16 17.66 -3.11
N GLN A 87 16.23 18.24 -2.55
CA GLN A 87 17.28 17.52 -1.82
C GLN A 87 17.07 17.57 -0.30
N VAL A 88 16.27 18.51 0.21
CA VAL A 88 16.00 18.71 1.64
C VAL A 88 14.49 18.57 1.90
N PRO A 89 14.06 17.85 2.96
CA PRO A 89 12.67 17.86 3.38
C PRO A 89 12.21 19.30 3.64
N GLN A 90 11.07 19.69 3.07
CA GLN A 90 10.52 21.01 3.38
C GLN A 90 10.29 21.11 4.90
N PRO A 91 10.71 22.21 5.54
CA PRO A 91 10.46 22.41 6.95
C PRO A 91 8.95 22.36 7.20
N PRO A 92 8.50 21.77 8.32
CA PRO A 92 7.09 21.78 8.67
C PRO A 92 6.60 23.24 8.70
N PRO A 93 5.38 23.51 8.20
CA PRO A 93 4.81 24.84 8.28
C PRO A 93 4.86 25.32 9.74
N PRO A 94 5.16 26.62 9.98
CA PRO A 94 5.22 27.14 11.34
C PRO A 94 3.87 26.87 12.04
N PRO A 95 3.88 26.56 13.35
CA PRO A 95 2.64 26.45 14.11
C PRO A 95 1.99 27.83 14.12
N SER A 96 0.99 28.04 13.28
CA SER A 96 0.16 29.23 13.34
C SER A 96 -0.61 29.16 14.65
N GLU A 97 -0.19 29.98 15.61
CA GLU A 97 -0.96 30.32 16.80
C GLU A 97 -2.29 30.94 16.36
N SER A 98 -3.37 30.15 16.41
CA SER A 98 -4.73 30.62 16.70
C SER A 98 -5.67 29.41 16.78
N THR A 99 -5.83 28.92 18.00
CA THR A 99 -7.07 28.26 18.43
C THR A 99 -8.18 29.30 18.43
N ASP A 100 -9.15 29.16 17.52
CA ASP A 100 -10.60 29.17 17.78
C ASP A 100 -11.43 29.66 16.57
N ALA A 101 -12.45 28.86 16.25
CA ALA A 101 -13.73 29.30 15.67
C ALA A 101 -13.72 30.06 14.32
N ALA A 102 -13.21 29.43 13.26
CA ALA A 102 -13.83 29.53 11.93
C ALA A 102 -13.34 28.36 11.08
N VAL A 103 -14.21 27.38 10.84
CA VAL A 103 -14.00 26.44 9.73
C VAL A 103 -14.10 27.29 8.47
N SER A 104 -12.95 27.69 7.94
CA SER A 104 -12.86 28.35 6.64
C SER A 104 -13.47 27.41 5.60
N GLU A 105 -14.59 27.81 5.00
CA GLU A 105 -15.22 27.12 3.85
C GLU A 105 -14.30 27.03 2.62
N PHE A 106 -13.09 27.58 2.70
CA PHE A 106 -12.05 27.58 1.67
C PHE A 106 -10.77 26.80 2.04
N GLU A 107 -10.76 26.04 3.13
CA GLU A 107 -9.77 24.97 3.28
C GLU A 107 -9.96 23.98 2.12
N PRO A 108 -8.93 23.67 1.31
CA PRO A 108 -9.06 22.64 0.30
C PRO A 108 -9.55 21.39 1.00
N LEU A 109 -10.72 20.88 0.60
CA LEU A 109 -11.19 19.58 1.01
C LEU A 109 -10.06 18.59 0.69
N ASP A 110 -9.23 18.26 1.68
CA ASP A 110 -8.24 17.17 1.66
C ASP A 110 -9.03 15.87 1.72
N SER A 111 -9.87 15.69 0.71
CA SER A 111 -10.47 14.43 0.36
C SER A 111 -9.39 13.69 -0.40
N GLY A 112 -8.40 13.18 0.35
CA GLY A 112 -7.44 12.18 -0.11
C GLY A 112 -8.16 10.87 -0.34
N SER A 113 -9.12 10.91 -1.29
CA SER A 113 -9.96 9.79 -1.67
C SER A 113 -9.08 8.60 -1.97
N ASP A 114 -9.41 7.44 -1.41
CA ASP A 114 -8.75 6.16 -1.71
C ASP A 114 -8.88 5.77 -3.20
N GLN A 115 -9.67 6.54 -3.96
CA GLN A 115 -9.83 6.43 -5.40
C GLN A 115 -8.75 7.17 -6.20
N GLU A 116 -8.06 8.15 -5.59
CA GLU A 116 -6.94 8.84 -6.22
C GLU A 116 -5.64 8.05 -6.06
N GLU A 117 -4.82 8.02 -7.12
CA GLU A 117 -3.54 7.31 -7.12
C GLU A 117 -2.58 7.91 -6.08
N ASP A 118 -1.83 7.03 -5.41
CA ASP A 118 -0.87 7.42 -4.37
C ASP A 118 0.19 8.42 -4.86
N ASP A 119 0.57 8.35 -6.14
CA ASP A 119 1.54 9.25 -6.76
C ASP A 119 1.00 10.69 -6.84
N LEU A 120 -0.29 10.85 -7.19
CA LEU A 120 -0.96 12.16 -7.22
C LEU A 120 -1.13 12.73 -5.80
N LYS A 121 -1.49 11.88 -4.83
CA LYS A 121 -1.58 12.29 -3.42
C LYS A 121 -0.22 12.79 -2.89
N SER A 122 0.86 12.09 -3.24
CA SER A 122 2.21 12.48 -2.83
C SER A 122 2.69 13.78 -3.50
N ALA A 123 2.39 13.98 -4.79
CA ALA A 123 2.77 15.18 -5.51
C ALA A 123 2.04 16.44 -5.01
N LEU A 124 0.78 16.28 -4.59
CA LEU A 124 -0.06 17.36 -4.06
C LEU A 124 0.05 17.55 -2.54
N GLY A 125 0.87 16.75 -1.85
CA GLY A 125 1.03 16.82 -0.38
C GLY A 125 -0.19 16.35 0.42
N LYS A 126 -1.14 15.64 -0.20
CA LYS A 126 -2.36 15.12 0.46
C LYS A 126 -2.03 13.94 1.38
N LYS A 127 -2.88 13.71 2.39
CA LYS A 127 -2.76 12.50 3.23
C LYS A 127 -3.07 11.25 2.39
N ARG A 128 -2.27 10.20 2.56
CA ARG A 128 -2.51 8.92 1.85
C ARG A 128 -3.83 8.25 2.22
N ARG A 129 -4.31 8.48 3.44
CA ARG A 129 -5.59 7.97 3.96
C ARG A 129 -6.30 9.09 4.72
N ASP A 130 -7.60 9.20 4.49
CA ASP A 130 -8.49 10.18 5.13
C ASP A 130 -8.73 9.93 6.63
N GLY A 131 -8.24 8.83 7.20
CA GLY A 131 -8.53 8.39 8.57
C GLY A 131 -9.99 7.96 8.80
N LYS A 132 -10.87 8.15 7.80
CA LYS A 132 -12.26 7.67 7.79
C LYS A 132 -12.26 6.16 7.59
N ASN A 133 -12.42 5.41 8.68
CA ASN A 133 -12.58 3.96 8.61
C ASN A 133 -13.88 3.62 7.88
N ALA A 134 -13.83 2.65 6.97
CA ALA A 134 -15.01 2.13 6.30
C ALA A 134 -16.07 1.71 7.33
N ALA A 135 -17.34 2.03 7.05
CA ALA A 135 -18.46 1.67 7.91
C ALA A 135 -18.45 0.15 8.18
N LEU A 136 -18.70 -0.22 9.44
CA LEU A 136 -18.68 -1.61 9.86
C LEU A 136 -19.72 -2.41 9.07
N LYS A 137 -19.26 -3.42 8.32
CA LYS A 137 -20.12 -4.29 7.52
C LYS A 137 -21.09 -5.07 8.44
N PRO A 138 -22.34 -5.35 8.01
CA PRO A 138 -23.27 -6.19 8.76
C PRO A 138 -22.70 -7.61 8.98
N LEU A 139 -23.14 -8.30 10.04
CA LEU A 139 -22.78 -9.71 10.29
C LEU A 139 -23.45 -10.64 9.27
N THR A 140 -22.79 -11.75 8.97
CA THR A 140 -23.39 -12.87 8.21
C THR A 140 -24.53 -13.53 8.99
N THR A 141 -25.42 -14.24 8.31
CA THR A 141 -26.57 -14.92 8.94
C THR A 141 -26.16 -15.90 10.05
N ILE A 142 -25.14 -16.73 9.79
CA ILE A 142 -24.61 -17.68 10.78
C ILE A 142 -23.97 -16.94 11.96
N GLN A 143 -23.18 -15.90 11.70
CA GLN A 143 -22.55 -15.11 12.77
C GLN A 143 -23.61 -14.45 13.68
N ARG A 144 -24.72 -13.96 13.12
CA ARG A 144 -25.82 -13.39 13.91
C ARG A 144 -26.43 -14.41 14.85
N LEU A 145 -26.68 -15.63 14.40
CA LEU A 145 -27.24 -16.69 15.25
C LEU A 145 -26.31 -17.04 16.42
N HIS A 146 -25.00 -17.08 16.18
CA HIS A 146 -24.03 -17.35 17.24
C HIS A 146 -23.94 -16.19 18.25
N VAL A 147 -23.84 -14.95 17.75
CA VAL A 147 -23.78 -13.77 18.61
C VAL A 147 -25.07 -13.56 19.39
N LEU A 148 -26.23 -13.83 18.77
CA LEU A 148 -27.53 -13.76 19.45
C LEU A 148 -27.56 -14.67 20.69
N LYS A 149 -27.14 -15.94 20.57
CA LYS A 149 -27.09 -16.86 21.71
C LYS A 149 -26.15 -16.38 22.84
N LEU A 150 -25.03 -15.75 22.47
CA LEU A 150 -24.08 -15.19 23.45
C LEU A 150 -24.68 -13.98 24.15
N VAL A 151 -25.28 -13.05 23.40
CA VAL A 151 -25.89 -11.82 23.94
C VAL A 151 -27.12 -12.14 24.78
N GLU A 152 -27.95 -13.11 24.40
CA GLU A 152 -29.10 -13.54 25.22
C GLU A 152 -28.69 -14.12 26.57
N LYS A 153 -27.55 -14.83 26.64
CA LYS A 153 -27.09 -15.47 27.88
C LYS A 153 -26.28 -14.53 28.78
N TYR A 154 -25.42 -13.71 28.18
CA TYR A 154 -24.41 -12.93 28.93
C TYR A 154 -24.55 -11.41 28.77
N GLY A 155 -25.43 -10.91 27.91
CA GLY A 155 -25.58 -9.47 27.68
C GLY A 155 -24.33 -8.84 27.08
N ASP A 156 -23.67 -7.95 27.83
CA ASP A 156 -22.46 -7.23 27.44
C ASP A 156 -21.18 -7.72 28.16
N ASP A 157 -21.27 -8.80 28.94
CA ASP A 157 -20.12 -9.34 29.68
C ASP A 157 -19.21 -10.18 28.77
N TYR A 158 -18.31 -9.53 28.03
CA TYR A 158 -17.44 -10.22 27.07
C TYR A 158 -16.47 -11.22 27.71
N GLN A 159 -16.11 -11.01 28.98
CA GLN A 159 -15.23 -11.93 29.70
C GLN A 159 -15.92 -13.26 30.03
N SER A 160 -17.21 -13.23 30.39
CA SER A 160 -17.98 -14.45 30.65
C SER A 160 -18.29 -15.19 29.34
N MET A 161 -18.57 -14.46 28.25
CA MET A 161 -18.69 -15.04 26.90
C MET A 161 -17.42 -15.75 26.44
N PHE A 162 -16.24 -15.17 26.75
CA PHE A 162 -14.95 -15.78 26.41
C PHE A 162 -14.75 -17.12 27.13
N MET A 163 -15.17 -17.22 28.39
CA MET A 163 -15.05 -18.44 29.19
C MET A 163 -16.06 -19.53 28.78
N ASP A 164 -17.15 -19.18 28.08
CA ASP A 164 -18.15 -20.15 27.62
C ASP A 164 -17.66 -20.94 26.40
N THR A 165 -16.94 -22.03 26.65
CA THR A 165 -16.41 -22.92 25.62
C THR A 165 -17.50 -23.61 24.77
N LYS A 166 -18.75 -23.68 25.25
CA LYS A 166 -19.86 -24.32 24.53
C LYS A 166 -20.47 -23.37 23.51
N LEU A 167 -20.81 -22.15 23.94
CA LEU A 167 -21.40 -21.15 23.03
C LEU A 167 -20.34 -20.47 22.16
N ASN A 168 -19.15 -20.20 22.71
CA ASN A 168 -18.00 -19.70 21.96
C ASN A 168 -17.14 -20.87 21.45
N SER A 169 -17.74 -21.76 20.66
CA SER A 169 -17.06 -22.96 20.13
C SER A 169 -15.82 -22.62 19.29
N MET A 170 -15.80 -21.45 18.64
CA MET A 170 -14.67 -20.97 17.85
C MET A 170 -13.59 -20.26 18.67
N GLN A 171 -13.73 -20.21 20.01
CA GLN A 171 -12.77 -19.60 20.93
C GLN A 171 -12.35 -18.19 20.52
N HIS A 172 -13.34 -17.36 20.13
CA HIS A 172 -13.12 -15.95 19.85
C HIS A 172 -12.56 -15.24 21.07
N SER A 173 -11.54 -14.40 20.89
CA SER A 173 -10.98 -13.58 21.95
C SER A 173 -11.96 -12.48 22.38
N VAL A 174 -11.75 -11.93 23.58
CA VAL A 174 -12.60 -10.86 24.14
C VAL A 174 -12.78 -9.69 23.17
N GLY A 175 -11.69 -9.22 22.56
CA GLY A 175 -11.74 -8.09 21.61
C GLY A 175 -12.44 -8.43 20.29
N THR A 176 -12.47 -9.70 19.87
CA THR A 176 -13.26 -10.09 18.68
C THR A 176 -14.74 -10.21 19.03
N LEU A 177 -15.07 -10.73 20.20
CA LEU A 177 -16.45 -10.77 20.72
C LEU A 177 -17.03 -9.36 20.87
N GLU A 178 -16.26 -8.43 21.43
CA GLU A 178 -16.65 -7.02 21.53
C GLU A 178 -16.97 -6.41 20.16
N LYS A 179 -16.09 -6.63 19.16
CA LYS A 179 -16.33 -6.15 17.78
C LYS A 179 -17.56 -6.79 17.15
N LEU A 180 -17.79 -8.09 17.37
CA LEU A 180 -18.94 -8.81 16.84
C LEU A 180 -20.24 -8.32 17.46
N CYS A 181 -20.27 -8.15 18.79
CA CYS A 181 -21.42 -7.62 19.51
C CYS A 181 -21.69 -6.17 19.06
N LYS A 182 -20.69 -5.29 19.02
CA LYS A 182 -20.83 -3.92 18.51
C LYS A 182 -21.45 -3.87 17.10
N ARG A 183 -20.95 -4.72 16.19
CA ARG A 183 -21.52 -4.85 14.83
C ARG A 183 -22.95 -5.40 14.85
N TYR A 184 -23.27 -6.33 15.74
CA TYR A 184 -24.61 -6.87 15.92
C TYR A 184 -25.58 -5.80 16.40
N HIS A 185 -25.23 -5.02 17.43
CA HIS A 185 -26.05 -3.91 17.95
C HIS A 185 -26.30 -2.82 16.91
N LEU A 186 -25.29 -2.46 16.12
CA LEU A 186 -25.42 -1.45 15.06
C LEU A 186 -26.35 -1.88 13.90
N HIS A 187 -26.51 -3.18 13.67
CA HIS A 187 -27.21 -3.73 12.51
C HIS A 187 -28.36 -4.69 12.90
N LYS A 188 -28.91 -4.58 14.12
CA LYS A 188 -29.97 -5.48 14.63
C LYS A 188 -31.13 -5.65 13.64
N ASP A 189 -31.67 -4.54 13.14
CA ASP A 189 -32.84 -4.53 12.26
C ASP A 189 -32.50 -4.60 10.77
N LYS A 190 -31.22 -4.51 10.42
CA LYS A 190 -30.75 -4.42 9.04
C LYS A 190 -30.37 -5.82 8.55
N ASN A 191 -31.24 -6.46 7.78
CA ASN A 191 -30.92 -7.73 7.12
C ASN A 191 -29.91 -7.44 5.99
N PRO A 192 -28.76 -8.14 5.89
CA PRO A 192 -27.73 -7.80 4.90
C PRO A 192 -28.18 -8.05 3.46
N LEU A 193 -29.28 -8.81 3.28
CA LEU A 193 -29.91 -9.08 1.99
C LEU A 193 -30.77 -7.92 1.46
N ILE A 194 -31.13 -6.95 2.30
CA ILE A 194 -31.96 -5.78 1.90
C ILE A 194 -31.06 -4.61 1.47
N LEU A 195 -29.74 -4.69 1.72
CA LEU A 195 -28.76 -3.65 1.35
C LEU A 195 -28.11 -3.88 -0.03
N THR A 196 -28.57 -4.90 -0.78
CA THR A 196 -28.24 -5.09 -2.19
C THR A 196 -29.44 -4.64 -3.03
N GLY A 197 -29.68 -3.33 -3.08
CA GLY A 197 -30.68 -2.67 -3.90
C GLY A 197 -30.16 -1.31 -4.32
#